data_AF-A0A368NWN3-F1
#
_entry.id   AF-A0A368NWN3-F1
#
_cell.length_a   1.000
_cell.length_b   1.000
_cell.length_c   1.000
_cell.angle_alpha   90.00
_cell.angle_beta   90.00
_cell.angle_gamma   90.00
#
_symmetry.space_group_name_H-M   'P 1'
#
loop_
_entity.id
_entity.type
_entity.pdbx_description
1 polymer ?
#
loop_
_entity_poly.entity_id
_entity_poly.type
_entity_poly.pdbx_seq_one_letter_code
_entity_poly.pdbx_strand_id
1 'polypeptide(L)'
;MPSAAFRKFEGPMMKDVDRIIATHASIQNGGPGNMGLGHLTRGGVLLLCAAWELYIEEVLIETVERCIERSPSPDNLPAPVQRTISDYVRSSKHNLKPLAMAGDGWKTIYLEIAREWVVALNTPKKHNIDQGFHSIVGIADLSNCWTLGPAAINNFVEARGDVAHRGSDAGNIHMNVLRDTYKVQVTRCAIETDNALTTFVRGAFVPHSYPWNRKALPD
;
A
#
# COMPACT_ATOMS: atom_id res chain seq x y z
N MET A 1 6.12 12.52 -12.98
CA MET A 1 5.11 12.51 -11.88
C MET A 1 5.29 11.23 -11.07
N PRO A 2 4.94 11.18 -9.78
CA PRO A 2 4.93 9.91 -9.01
C PRO A 2 3.86 8.95 -9.54
N SER A 3 3.76 7.74 -8.97
CA SER A 3 2.77 6.75 -9.38
C SER A 3 1.34 7.31 -9.36
N ALA A 4 0.46 6.75 -10.18
CA ALA A 4 -0.95 7.12 -10.16
C ALA A 4 -1.59 6.79 -8.80
N ALA A 5 -1.24 5.63 -8.21
CA ALA A 5 -1.65 5.23 -6.88
C ALA A 5 -1.26 6.27 -5.81
N PHE A 6 0.01 6.72 -5.82
CA PHE A 6 0.47 7.72 -4.85
C PHE A 6 -0.21 9.08 -5.04
N ARG A 7 -0.46 9.51 -6.28
CA ARG A 7 -1.22 10.76 -6.53
C ARG A 7 -2.65 10.69 -6.01
N LYS A 8 -3.30 9.53 -6.13
CA LYS A 8 -4.64 9.31 -5.57
C LYS A 8 -4.62 9.31 -4.05
N PHE A 9 -3.60 8.69 -3.45
CA PHE A 9 -3.37 8.72 -2.01
C PHE A 9 -3.22 10.16 -1.50
N GLU A 10 -2.29 10.94 -2.06
CA GLU A 10 -2.01 12.32 -1.62
C GLU A 10 -3.16 13.30 -1.93
N GLY A 11 -3.92 13.05 -2.99
CA GLY A 11 -5.03 13.91 -3.39
C GLY A 11 -6.33 13.57 -2.66
N PRO A 12 -7.27 12.87 -3.31
CA PRO A 12 -8.62 12.65 -2.77
C PRO A 12 -8.63 11.92 -1.42
N MET A 13 -7.77 10.92 -1.20
CA MET A 13 -7.85 10.13 0.04
C MET A 13 -7.37 10.93 1.26
N MET A 14 -6.22 11.62 1.17
CA MET A 14 -5.75 12.47 2.27
C MET A 14 -6.67 13.67 2.52
N LYS A 15 -7.33 14.18 1.48
CA LYS A 15 -8.32 15.26 1.63
C LYS A 15 -9.48 14.90 2.55
N ASP A 16 -9.93 13.65 2.54
CA ASP A 16 -11.01 13.22 3.43
C ASP A 16 -10.55 13.10 4.89
N VAL A 17 -9.32 12.64 5.13
CA VAL A 17 -8.70 12.68 6.46
C VAL A 17 -8.56 14.12 6.96
N ASP A 18 -8.10 15.03 6.10
CA ASP A 18 -7.94 16.45 6.42
C ASP A 18 -9.27 17.13 6.76
N ARG A 19 -10.35 16.78 6.05
CA ARG A 19 -11.69 17.27 6.35
C ARG A 19 -12.17 16.83 7.72
N ILE A 20 -11.88 15.59 8.15
CA ILE A 20 -12.21 15.12 9.50
C ILE A 20 -11.44 15.93 10.55
N ILE A 21 -10.14 16.13 10.34
CA ILE A 21 -9.29 16.89 11.27
C ILE A 21 -9.80 18.34 11.39
N ALA A 22 -10.11 18.98 10.26
CA ALA A 22 -10.65 20.34 10.23
C ALA A 22 -12.03 20.43 10.88
N THR A 23 -12.90 19.44 10.65
CA THR A 23 -14.23 19.37 11.28
C THR A 23 -14.13 19.26 12.79
N HIS A 24 -13.24 18.40 13.29
CA HIS A 24 -12.97 18.29 14.72
C HIS A 24 -12.47 19.63 15.30
N ALA A 25 -11.51 20.29 14.64
CA ALA A 25 -10.99 21.58 15.09
C ALA A 25 -12.08 22.67 15.12
N SER A 26 -12.94 22.71 14.10
CA SER A 26 -14.08 23.64 14.02
C SER A 26 -15.05 23.45 15.18
N ILE A 27 -15.42 22.21 15.51
CA ILE A 27 -16.35 21.92 16.62
C ILE A 27 -15.70 22.18 17.98
N GLN A 28 -14.40 21.88 18.11
CA GLN A 28 -13.68 22.14 19.36
C GLN A 28 -13.59 23.65 19.67
N ASN A 29 -13.56 24.51 18.64
CA ASN A 29 -13.59 25.97 18.77
C ASN A 29 -12.61 26.55 19.83
N GLY A 30 -11.44 25.93 19.99
CA GLY A 30 -10.43 26.33 20.98
C GLY A 30 -10.76 26.02 22.45
N GLY A 31 -11.91 25.42 22.74
CA GLY A 31 -12.31 25.01 24.09
C GLY A 31 -11.50 23.80 24.59
N PRO A 32 -10.80 23.91 25.73
CA PRO A 32 -10.22 22.74 26.39
C PRO A 32 -11.33 21.90 27.05
N GLY A 33 -11.28 20.58 26.92
CA GLY A 33 -12.22 19.67 27.58
C GLY A 33 -12.63 18.45 26.74
N ASN A 34 -13.29 17.48 27.37
CA ASN A 34 -13.84 16.31 26.68
C ASN A 34 -15.19 16.66 26.03
N MET A 35 -15.15 17.10 24.77
CA MET A 35 -16.33 17.47 23.97
C MET A 35 -17.05 16.25 23.34
N GLY A 36 -16.66 15.01 23.69
CA GLY A 36 -17.26 13.80 23.10
C GLY A 36 -16.90 13.56 21.62
N LEU A 37 -15.86 14.23 21.10
CA LEU A 37 -15.46 14.20 19.68
C LEU A 37 -14.60 12.99 19.29
N GLY A 38 -14.46 12.00 20.18
CA GLY A 38 -13.66 10.79 19.91
C GLY A 38 -14.11 10.01 18.68
N HIS A 39 -15.39 10.09 18.32
CA HIS A 39 -15.93 9.46 17.11
C HIS A 39 -15.32 10.02 15.83
N LEU A 40 -15.03 11.33 15.77
CA LEU A 40 -14.33 11.94 14.63
C LEU A 40 -12.91 11.44 14.52
N THR A 41 -12.18 11.35 15.64
CA THR A 41 -10.81 10.83 15.64
C THR A 41 -10.78 9.37 15.18
N ARG A 42 -11.69 8.52 15.68
CA ARG A 42 -11.83 7.12 15.25
C ARG A 42 -12.16 7.01 13.75
N GLY A 43 -13.08 7.84 13.27
CA GLY A 43 -13.40 7.91 11.84
C GLY A 43 -12.19 8.30 11.00
N GLY A 44 -11.39 9.27 11.46
CA GLY A 44 -10.15 9.66 10.79
C GLY A 44 -9.09 8.58 10.75
N VAL A 45 -8.93 7.78 11.82
CA VAL A 45 -8.05 6.60 11.84
C VAL A 45 -8.49 5.56 10.82
N LEU A 46 -9.80 5.28 10.74
CA LEU A 46 -10.36 4.34 9.76
C LEU A 46 -10.14 4.81 8.32
N LEU A 47 -10.41 6.09 8.02
CA LEU A 47 -10.18 6.67 6.69
C LEU A 47 -8.70 6.67 6.30
N LEU A 48 -7.80 7.02 7.23
CA LEU A 48 -6.37 7.00 6.97
C LEU A 48 -5.87 5.58 6.67
N CYS A 49 -6.42 4.57 7.37
CA CYS A 49 -6.04 3.19 7.13
C CYS A 49 -6.59 2.68 5.79
N ALA A 50 -7.82 3.04 5.44
CA ALA A 50 -8.39 2.73 4.13
C ALA A 50 -7.56 3.38 3.00
N ALA A 51 -7.08 4.60 3.20
CA ALA A 51 -6.20 5.26 2.25
C ALA A 51 -4.86 4.52 2.07
N TRP A 52 -4.25 4.07 3.17
CA TRP A 52 -3.02 3.27 3.15
C TRP A 52 -3.22 1.93 2.45
N GLU A 53 -4.29 1.23 2.78
CA GLU A 53 -4.64 -0.09 2.20
C GLU A 53 -4.82 0.03 0.69
N LEU A 54 -5.70 0.95 0.25
CA LEU A 54 -5.97 1.16 -1.17
C LEU A 54 -4.73 1.64 -1.95
N TYR A 55 -3.87 2.47 -1.32
CA TYR A 55 -2.60 2.85 -1.93
C TYR A 55 -1.70 1.64 -2.19
N ILE A 56 -1.52 0.77 -1.19
CA ILE A 56 -0.68 -0.43 -1.29
C ILE A 56 -1.21 -1.38 -2.37
N GLU A 57 -2.53 -1.55 -2.44
CA GLU A 57 -3.17 -2.37 -3.46
C GLU A 57 -2.95 -1.82 -4.86
N GLU A 58 -3.26 -0.54 -5.08
CA GLU A 58 -3.15 0.09 -6.39
C GLU A 58 -1.70 0.20 -6.87
N VAL A 59 -0.75 0.53 -5.98
CA VAL A 59 0.66 0.66 -6.34
C VAL A 59 1.27 -0.69 -6.69
N LEU A 60 0.82 -1.79 -6.08
CA LEU A 60 1.24 -3.14 -6.45
C LEU A 60 0.77 -3.49 -7.87
N ILE A 61 -0.52 -3.27 -8.19
CA ILE A 61 -1.05 -3.51 -9.54
C ILE A 61 -0.33 -2.64 -10.57
N GLU A 62 -0.18 -1.34 -10.30
CA GLU A 62 0.53 -0.41 -11.19
C GLU A 62 1.98 -0.88 -11.41
N THR A 63 2.67 -1.34 -10.37
CA THR A 63 4.02 -1.89 -10.48
C THR A 63 4.07 -3.14 -11.35
N VAL A 64 3.12 -4.07 -11.19
CA VAL A 64 3.03 -5.28 -12.02
C VAL A 64 2.83 -4.92 -13.50
N GLU A 65 1.96 -3.96 -13.81
CA GLU A 65 1.78 -3.46 -15.17
C GLU A 65 3.10 -2.89 -15.74
N ARG A 66 3.84 -2.12 -14.94
CA ARG A 66 5.15 -1.60 -15.36
C ARG A 66 6.19 -2.70 -15.57
N CYS A 67 6.16 -3.78 -14.79
CA CYS A 67 7.02 -4.95 -14.97
C CYS A 67 6.69 -5.68 -16.26
N ILE A 68 5.40 -5.86 -16.57
CA ILE A 68 4.91 -6.48 -17.81
C ILE A 68 5.35 -5.68 -19.04
N GLU A 69 5.17 -4.35 -19.04
CA GLU A 69 5.58 -3.47 -20.14
C GLU A 69 7.09 -3.55 -20.44
N ARG A 70 7.89 -3.88 -19.43
CA ARG A 70 9.35 -3.93 -19.50
C ARG A 70 9.92 -5.33 -19.69
N SER A 71 9.07 -6.34 -19.73
CA SER A 71 9.48 -7.75 -19.82
C SER A 71 9.02 -8.34 -21.15
N PRO A 72 9.94 -8.62 -22.08
CA PRO A 72 9.63 -9.31 -23.33
C PRO A 72 9.13 -10.75 -23.11
N SER A 73 9.68 -11.44 -22.11
CA SER A 73 9.35 -12.81 -21.71
C SER A 73 9.16 -12.90 -20.19
N PRO A 74 8.37 -13.85 -19.65
CA PRO A 74 8.32 -14.13 -18.22
C PRO A 74 9.70 -14.45 -17.62
N ASP A 75 10.67 -14.95 -18.41
CA ASP A 75 12.03 -15.24 -17.95
C ASP A 75 12.82 -13.97 -17.56
N ASN A 76 12.36 -12.79 -17.99
CA ASN A 76 12.95 -11.50 -17.63
C ASN A 76 12.43 -10.97 -16.29
N LEU A 77 11.41 -11.60 -15.69
CA LEU A 77 10.90 -11.21 -14.38
C LEU A 77 11.87 -11.64 -13.27
N PRO A 78 11.83 -11.02 -12.09
CA PRO A 78 12.60 -11.50 -10.94
C PRO A 78 12.27 -12.95 -10.57
N ALA A 79 13.26 -13.72 -10.13
CA ALA A 79 13.10 -15.15 -9.84
C ALA A 79 11.95 -15.50 -8.85
N PRO A 80 11.69 -14.71 -7.78
CA PRO A 80 10.52 -14.94 -6.93
C PRO A 80 9.19 -14.88 -7.70
N VAL A 81 9.06 -13.92 -8.61
CA VAL A 81 7.87 -13.71 -9.44
C VAL A 81 7.67 -14.86 -10.43
N GLN A 82 8.76 -15.29 -11.09
CA GLN A 82 8.72 -16.47 -11.97
C GLN A 82 8.21 -17.71 -11.23
N ARG A 83 8.68 -17.91 -9.99
CA ARG A 83 8.26 -19.03 -9.14
C ARG A 83 6.79 -18.90 -8.76
N THR A 84 6.33 -17.72 -8.36
CA THR A 84 4.93 -17.46 -8.03
C THR A 84 4.00 -17.75 -9.21
N ILE A 85 4.36 -17.31 -10.42
CA ILE A 85 3.58 -17.61 -11.64
C ILE A 85 3.56 -19.12 -11.92
N SER A 86 4.71 -19.79 -11.84
CA SER A 86 4.82 -21.23 -12.04
C SER A 86 3.97 -22.02 -11.04
N ASP A 87 4.02 -21.64 -9.76
CA ASP A 87 3.26 -22.27 -8.68
C ASP A 87 1.76 -22.08 -8.85
N TYR A 88 1.33 -20.88 -9.22
CA TYR A 88 -0.06 -20.56 -9.50
C TYR A 88 -0.64 -21.45 -10.61
N VAL A 89 0.06 -21.54 -11.75
CA VAL A 89 -0.38 -22.40 -12.87
C VAL A 89 -0.38 -23.88 -12.49
N ARG A 90 0.65 -24.34 -11.78
CA ARG A 90 0.79 -25.74 -11.34
C ARG A 90 -0.27 -26.16 -10.34
N SER A 91 -0.70 -25.26 -9.46
CA SER A 91 -1.75 -25.50 -8.47
C SER A 91 -3.17 -25.51 -9.07
N SER A 92 -3.34 -25.09 -10.32
CA SER A 92 -4.65 -25.03 -10.96
C SER A 92 -5.26 -26.40 -11.16
N LYS A 93 -6.54 -26.56 -10.81
CA LYS A 93 -7.31 -27.78 -11.09
C LYS A 93 -7.64 -27.96 -12.58
N HIS A 94 -7.48 -26.91 -13.38
CA HIS A 94 -7.75 -26.95 -14.81
C HIS A 94 -6.48 -27.35 -15.56
N ASN A 95 -6.46 -28.58 -16.10
CA ASN A 95 -5.31 -29.15 -16.82
C ASN A 95 -4.85 -28.32 -18.04
N LEU A 96 -5.70 -27.41 -18.54
CA LEU A 96 -5.39 -26.52 -19.67
C LEU A 96 -4.83 -25.15 -19.25
N LYS A 97 -4.74 -24.83 -17.94
CA LYS A 97 -4.15 -23.56 -17.46
C LYS A 97 -2.71 -23.34 -17.97
N PRO A 98 -1.85 -24.37 -18.14
CA PRO A 98 -0.54 -24.19 -18.79
C PRO A 98 -0.63 -23.65 -20.22
N LEU A 99 -1.66 -24.00 -21.00
CA LEU A 99 -1.85 -23.45 -22.35
C LEU A 99 -2.23 -21.96 -22.31
N ALA A 100 -2.89 -21.51 -21.24
CA ALA A 100 -3.23 -20.10 -21.06
C ALA A 100 -1.98 -19.20 -20.81
N MET A 101 -0.81 -19.78 -20.57
CA MET A 101 0.47 -19.05 -20.49
C MET A 101 1.08 -18.75 -21.87
N ALA A 102 0.62 -19.41 -22.93
CA ALA A 102 1.24 -19.31 -24.25
C ALA A 102 1.14 -17.88 -24.84
N GLY A 103 2.17 -17.50 -25.61
CA GLY A 103 2.26 -16.16 -26.21
C GLY A 103 2.31 -15.08 -25.12
N ASP A 104 1.38 -14.15 -25.15
CA ASP A 104 1.23 -13.07 -24.16
C ASP A 104 0.35 -13.43 -22.96
N GLY A 105 -0.17 -14.67 -22.89
CA GLY A 105 -1.10 -15.11 -21.85
C GLY A 105 -0.54 -15.05 -20.43
N TRP A 106 0.79 -15.16 -20.27
CA TRP A 106 1.47 -14.97 -18.98
C TRP A 106 1.24 -13.58 -18.38
N LYS A 107 1.05 -12.54 -19.19
CA LYS A 107 0.78 -11.16 -18.73
C LYS A 107 -0.56 -11.10 -18.01
N THR A 108 -1.57 -11.76 -18.59
CA THR A 108 -2.92 -11.87 -18.01
C THR A 108 -2.88 -12.65 -16.70
N ILE A 109 -2.18 -13.78 -16.66
CA ILE A 109 -2.05 -14.61 -15.45
C ILE A 109 -1.30 -13.85 -14.35
N TYR A 110 -0.26 -13.09 -14.69
CA TYR A 110 0.47 -12.29 -13.72
C TYR A 110 -0.39 -11.19 -13.10
N LEU A 111 -1.22 -10.50 -13.91
CA LEU A 111 -2.21 -9.54 -13.39
C LEU A 111 -3.33 -10.22 -12.58
N GLU A 112 -3.76 -11.42 -12.95
CA GLU A 112 -4.73 -12.22 -12.18
C GLU A 112 -4.21 -12.51 -10.77
N ILE A 113 -2.97 -13.00 -10.66
CA ILE A 113 -2.30 -13.24 -9.36
C ILE A 113 -2.26 -11.96 -8.52
N ALA A 114 -1.87 -10.85 -9.13
CA ALA A 114 -1.75 -9.57 -8.43
C ALA A 114 -3.12 -9.10 -7.89
N ARG A 115 -4.18 -9.24 -8.68
CA ARG A 115 -5.56 -8.90 -8.29
C ARG A 115 -6.10 -9.82 -7.20
N GLU A 116 -5.84 -11.11 -7.29
CA GLU A 116 -6.24 -12.06 -6.24
C GLU A 116 -5.57 -11.74 -4.91
N TRP A 117 -4.29 -11.38 -4.92
CA TRP A 117 -3.58 -10.97 -3.70
C TRP A 117 -4.14 -9.69 -3.11
N VAL A 118 -4.45 -8.69 -3.95
CA VAL A 118 -5.09 -7.43 -3.51
C VAL A 118 -6.42 -7.71 -2.82
N VAL A 119 -7.28 -8.55 -3.42
CA VAL A 119 -8.57 -8.94 -2.81
C VAL A 119 -8.38 -9.69 -1.49
N ALA A 120 -7.28 -10.43 -1.34
CA ALA A 120 -6.97 -11.18 -0.13
C ALA A 120 -6.24 -10.35 0.95
N LEU A 121 -5.85 -9.10 0.67
CA LEU A 121 -5.11 -8.24 1.60
C LEU A 121 -6.02 -7.76 2.74
N ASN A 122 -6.20 -8.59 3.77
CA ASN A 122 -7.09 -8.25 4.90
C ASN A 122 -6.52 -7.19 5.85
N THR A 123 -5.21 -7.05 5.91
CA THR A 123 -4.55 -6.15 6.89
C THR A 123 -3.20 -5.69 6.35
N PRO A 124 -3.01 -4.39 6.08
CA PRO A 124 -1.80 -3.86 5.44
C PRO A 124 -0.65 -3.64 6.45
N LYS A 125 -0.31 -4.68 7.23
CA LYS A 125 0.88 -4.73 8.10
C LYS A 125 2.12 -5.11 7.30
N LYS A 126 3.31 -4.82 7.85
CA LYS A 126 4.59 -5.06 7.18
C LYS A 126 4.70 -6.48 6.60
N HIS A 127 4.34 -7.51 7.37
CA HIS A 127 4.59 -8.90 6.96
C HIS A 127 3.81 -9.28 5.70
N ASN A 128 2.54 -8.85 5.61
CA ASN A 128 1.71 -9.07 4.43
C ASN A 128 2.25 -8.30 3.23
N ILE A 129 2.65 -7.04 3.44
CA ILE A 129 3.24 -6.18 2.40
C ILE A 129 4.54 -6.79 1.89
N ASP A 130 5.51 -7.08 2.76
CA ASP A 130 6.80 -7.64 2.37
C ASP A 130 6.63 -8.99 1.65
N GLN A 131 5.75 -9.87 2.16
CA GLN A 131 5.48 -11.15 1.51
C GLN A 131 4.87 -10.97 0.12
N GLY A 132 3.86 -10.12 -0.03
CA GLY A 132 3.18 -9.87 -1.31
C GLY A 132 4.08 -9.21 -2.33
N PHE A 133 4.81 -8.18 -1.94
CA PHE A 133 5.75 -7.50 -2.83
C PHE A 133 6.95 -8.37 -3.19
N HIS A 134 7.40 -9.27 -2.30
CA HIS A 134 8.43 -10.23 -2.65
C HIS A 134 7.94 -11.25 -3.68
N SER A 135 6.77 -11.86 -3.47
CA SER A 135 6.25 -12.89 -4.38
C SER A 135 5.78 -12.32 -5.71
N ILE A 136 5.14 -11.14 -5.70
CA ILE A 136 4.49 -10.58 -6.88
C ILE A 136 5.41 -9.62 -7.62
N VAL A 137 6.17 -8.76 -6.94
CA VAL A 137 7.05 -7.77 -7.59
C VAL A 137 8.52 -8.21 -7.63
N GLY A 138 8.95 -9.02 -6.65
CA GLY A 138 10.33 -9.49 -6.53
C GLY A 138 11.20 -8.67 -5.58
N ILE A 139 10.65 -7.66 -4.91
CA ILE A 139 11.38 -6.84 -3.93
C ILE A 139 11.33 -7.49 -2.55
N ALA A 140 12.50 -7.83 -2.00
CA ALA A 140 12.60 -8.36 -0.64
C ALA A 140 12.54 -7.23 0.39
N ASP A 141 11.83 -7.47 1.49
CA ASP A 141 11.76 -6.59 2.66
C ASP A 141 11.52 -5.11 2.30
N LEU A 142 10.48 -4.83 1.51
CA LEU A 142 10.11 -3.47 1.11
C LEU A 142 10.03 -2.53 2.31
N SER A 143 9.53 -3.01 3.45
CA SER A 143 9.41 -2.26 4.69
C SER A 143 10.73 -1.71 5.25
N ASN A 144 11.89 -2.22 4.80
CA ASN A 144 13.19 -1.67 5.16
C ASN A 144 13.44 -0.27 4.59
N CYS A 145 12.69 0.16 3.56
CA CYS A 145 12.78 1.52 3.05
C CYS A 145 12.14 2.56 3.96
N TRP A 146 11.34 2.14 4.95
CA TRP A 146 10.61 3.05 5.82
C TRP A 146 11.51 3.61 6.92
N THR A 147 11.80 4.91 6.89
CA THR A 147 12.78 5.51 7.81
C THR A 147 12.27 5.59 9.26
N LEU A 148 10.95 5.61 9.44
CA LEU A 148 10.31 5.53 10.77
C LEU A 148 10.21 4.09 11.28
N GLY A 149 10.67 3.12 10.48
CA GLY A 149 10.62 1.70 10.77
C GLY A 149 9.22 1.08 10.61
N PRO A 150 9.14 -0.24 10.40
CA PRO A 150 7.86 -0.93 10.20
C PRO A 150 6.96 -0.95 11.43
N ALA A 151 7.51 -0.73 12.62
CA ALA A 151 6.72 -0.60 13.83
C ALA A 151 5.72 0.57 13.75
N ALA A 152 6.08 1.67 13.08
CA ALA A 152 5.19 2.83 12.93
C ALA A 152 3.87 2.45 12.21
N ILE A 153 3.97 1.75 11.07
CA ILE A 153 2.79 1.28 10.32
C ILE A 153 2.06 0.16 11.08
N ASN A 154 2.78 -0.80 11.66
CA ASN A 154 2.14 -1.90 12.39
C ASN A 154 1.32 -1.39 13.59
N ASN A 155 1.88 -0.49 14.38
CA ASN A 155 1.20 0.11 15.55
C ASN A 155 -0.02 0.93 15.11
N PHE A 156 0.08 1.67 14.00
CA PHE A 156 -1.06 2.39 13.43
C PHE A 156 -2.18 1.44 12.98
N VAL A 157 -1.84 0.36 12.27
CA VAL A 157 -2.82 -0.63 11.80
C VAL A 157 -3.44 -1.39 12.99
N GLU A 158 -2.69 -1.62 14.07
CA GLU A 158 -3.22 -2.15 15.33
C GLU A 158 -4.20 -1.20 15.99
N ALA A 159 -3.86 0.08 16.09
CA ALA A 159 -4.76 1.10 16.61
C ALA A 159 -6.07 1.18 15.79
N ARG A 160 -5.99 1.02 14.46
CA ARG A 160 -7.19 0.87 13.61
C ARG A 160 -7.99 -0.38 13.97
N GLY A 161 -7.33 -1.52 14.13
CA GLY A 161 -7.97 -2.79 14.49
C GLY A 161 -8.74 -2.68 15.80
N ASP A 162 -8.15 -2.04 16.81
CA ASP A 162 -8.81 -1.76 18.09
C ASP A 162 -10.04 -0.87 17.92
N VAL A 163 -9.94 0.19 17.12
CA VAL A 163 -11.08 1.07 16.79
C VAL A 163 -12.21 0.31 16.11
N ALA A 164 -11.89 -0.57 15.15
CA ALA A 164 -12.89 -1.34 14.41
C ALA A 164 -13.59 -2.38 15.30
N HIS A 165 -12.86 -3.07 16.18
CA HIS A 165 -13.43 -4.12 17.04
C HIS A 165 -14.14 -3.59 18.29
N ARG A 166 -13.66 -2.47 18.86
CA ARG A 166 -14.15 -1.97 20.16
C ARG A 166 -14.97 -0.69 20.06
N GLY A 167 -15.00 -0.02 18.91
CA GLY A 167 -15.84 1.17 18.69
C GLY A 167 -15.59 2.26 19.73
N SER A 168 -16.63 2.63 20.49
CA SER A 168 -16.53 3.62 21.58
C SER A 168 -15.61 3.20 22.72
N ASP A 169 -15.40 1.90 22.89
CA ASP A 169 -14.62 1.30 23.98
C ASP A 169 -13.16 1.09 23.58
N ALA A 170 -12.79 1.43 22.33
CA ALA A 170 -11.40 1.55 21.92
C ALA A 170 -10.76 2.70 22.72
N GLY A 171 -9.51 2.51 23.17
CA GLY A 171 -8.79 3.52 23.95
C GLY A 171 -8.86 4.90 23.29
N ASN A 172 -8.88 5.97 24.11
CA ASN A 172 -9.00 7.34 23.61
C ASN A 172 -7.80 7.72 22.74
N ILE A 173 -7.92 7.53 21.43
CA ILE A 173 -7.00 8.12 20.46
C ILE A 173 -7.32 9.60 20.39
N HIS A 174 -6.36 10.44 20.76
CA HIS A 174 -6.50 11.89 20.70
C HIS A 174 -6.32 12.39 19.26
N MET A 175 -7.04 13.45 18.89
CA MET A 175 -6.95 14.04 17.54
C MET A 175 -5.52 14.44 17.15
N ASN A 176 -4.72 14.92 18.10
CA ASN A 176 -3.31 15.23 17.85
C ASN A 176 -2.50 13.98 17.46
N VAL A 177 -2.82 12.80 17.98
CA VAL A 177 -2.16 11.54 17.59
C VAL A 177 -2.49 11.19 16.14
N LEU A 178 -3.76 11.34 15.73
CA LEU A 178 -4.14 11.16 14.33
C LEU A 178 -3.40 12.14 13.41
N ARG A 179 -3.42 13.44 13.74
CA ARG A 179 -2.87 14.52 12.90
C ARG A 179 -1.35 14.51 12.85
N ASP A 180 -0.69 14.46 14.00
CA ASP A 180 0.75 14.75 14.13
C ASP A 180 1.60 13.46 14.11
N THR A 181 0.98 12.32 14.44
CA THR A 181 1.70 11.03 14.48
C THR A 181 1.30 10.15 13.30
N TYR A 182 0.06 9.65 13.27
CA TYR A 182 -0.33 8.62 12.30
C TYR A 182 -0.35 9.15 10.87
N LYS A 183 -0.95 10.31 10.62
CA LYS A 183 -0.99 10.90 9.28
C LYS A 183 0.43 11.12 8.75
N VAL A 184 1.30 11.73 9.55
CA VAL A 184 2.70 11.99 9.19
C VAL A 184 3.45 10.69 8.88
N GLN A 185 3.30 9.68 9.74
CA GLN A 185 3.93 8.37 9.57
C GLN A 185 3.51 7.70 8.26
N VAL A 186 2.20 7.60 8.02
CA VAL A 186 1.64 6.91 6.83
C VAL A 186 2.01 7.67 5.55
N THR A 187 1.92 9.01 5.54
CA THR A 187 2.32 9.82 4.38
C THR A 187 3.80 9.64 4.05
N ARG A 188 4.68 9.65 5.05
CA ARG A 188 6.12 9.45 4.85
C ARG A 188 6.41 8.06 4.30
N CYS A 189 5.85 7.01 4.90
CA CYS A 189 6.03 5.64 4.44
C CYS A 189 5.48 5.45 3.00
N ALA A 190 4.38 6.11 2.64
CA ALA A 190 3.86 6.06 1.28
C ALA A 190 4.85 6.63 0.25
N ILE A 191 5.48 7.78 0.55
CA ILE A 191 6.52 8.37 -0.31
C ILE A 191 7.73 7.44 -0.43
N GLU A 192 8.17 6.87 0.69
CA GLU A 192 9.32 5.96 0.73
C GLU A 192 9.07 4.69 -0.08
N THR A 193 7.88 4.09 0.07
CA THR A 193 7.42 2.97 -0.74
C THR A 193 7.43 3.32 -2.23
N ASP A 194 6.85 4.45 -2.63
CA ASP A 194 6.77 4.86 -4.04
C ASP A 194 8.17 5.02 -4.66
N ASN A 195 9.07 5.65 -3.89
CA ASN A 195 10.46 5.86 -4.25
C ASN A 195 11.27 4.56 -4.33
N ALA A 196 11.01 3.61 -3.44
CA ALA A 196 11.67 2.31 -3.43
C ALA A 196 11.25 1.49 -4.65
N LEU A 197 9.95 1.47 -4.96
CA LEU A 197 9.40 0.72 -6.10
C LEU A 197 9.93 1.26 -7.44
N THR A 198 9.93 2.58 -7.65
CA THR A 198 10.48 3.14 -8.90
C THR A 198 11.98 2.86 -9.05
N THR A 199 12.73 2.85 -7.95
CA THR A 199 14.16 2.50 -7.95
C THR A 199 14.37 1.03 -8.27
N PHE A 200 13.57 0.14 -7.69
CA PHE A 200 13.60 -1.29 -7.96
C PHE A 200 13.29 -1.59 -9.42
N VAL A 201 12.17 -1.09 -9.95
CA VAL A 201 11.77 -1.34 -11.36
C VAL A 201 12.83 -0.83 -12.33
N ARG A 202 13.42 0.35 -12.07
CA ARG A 202 14.53 0.85 -12.90
C ARG A 202 15.72 -0.11 -12.92
N GLY A 203 16.08 -0.68 -11.76
CA GLY A 203 17.22 -1.58 -11.63
C GLY A 203 16.97 -2.99 -12.14
N ALA A 204 15.74 -3.50 -12.00
CA ALA A 204 15.36 -4.86 -12.33
C ALA A 204 15.20 -5.11 -13.84
N PHE A 205 14.94 -4.06 -14.63
CA PHE A 205 14.64 -4.20 -16.07
C PHE A 205 15.54 -3.34 -16.95
N VAL A 206 15.68 -3.77 -18.20
CA VAL A 206 16.41 -3.07 -19.26
C VAL A 206 15.43 -2.60 -20.33
N PRO A 207 15.47 -1.34 -20.79
CA PRO A 207 16.40 -0.27 -20.39
C PRO A 207 16.09 0.30 -19.00
N HIS A 208 17.15 0.75 -18.30
CA HIS A 208 17.08 1.34 -16.96
C HIS A 208 16.39 2.71 -16.95
N SER A 209 15.06 2.67 -17.00
CA SER A 209 14.19 3.85 -16.99
C SER A 209 13.30 3.84 -15.76
N TYR A 210 13.07 5.02 -15.18
CA TYR A 210 12.11 5.17 -14.10
C TYR A 210 10.69 4.99 -14.63
N PRO A 211 9.85 4.14 -14.02
CA PRO A 211 8.44 4.05 -14.38
C PRO A 211 7.64 5.31 -13.99
N TRP A 212 8.09 6.01 -12.93
CA TRP A 212 7.56 7.28 -12.47
C TRP A 212 8.62 8.06 -11.68
N ASN A 213 8.42 9.35 -11.48
CA ASN A 213 9.37 10.23 -10.80
C ASN A 213 9.33 10.02 -9.29
N ARG A 214 10.51 10.05 -8.68
CA ARG A 214 10.66 10.10 -7.23
C ARG A 214 10.15 11.43 -6.66
N LYS A 215 9.72 11.39 -5.41
CA LYS A 215 9.32 12.57 -4.64
C LYS A 215 10.29 12.82 -3.48
N ALA A 216 10.55 14.09 -3.20
CA ALA A 216 11.33 14.48 -2.02
C ALA A 216 10.57 14.12 -0.73
N LEU A 217 11.30 13.72 0.31
CA LEU A 217 10.72 13.56 1.63
C LEU A 217 10.49 14.95 2.22
N PRO A 218 9.34 15.19 2.90
CA PRO A 218 9.18 16.38 3.71
C PRO A 218 10.18 16.35 4.87
N ASP A 219 10.74 17.52 5.18
CA ASP A 219 11.67 17.73 6.30
C ASP A 219 11.06 17.31 7.65
#